data_AF-A1ZKZ2-F1
#
_entry.id   AF-A1ZKZ2-F1
#
_cell.length_a   1.000
_cell.length_b   1.000
_cell.length_c   1.000
_cell.angle_alpha   90.00
_cell.angle_beta   90.00
_cell.angle_gamma   90.00
#
_symmetry.space_group_name_H-M   'P 1'
#
loop_
_entity.id
_entity.type
_entity.pdbx_description
1 polymer ?
#
loop_
_entity_poly.entity_id
_entity_poly.type
_entity_poly.pdbx_seq_one_letter_code
_entity_poly.pdbx_strand_id
1 'polypeptide(L)'
;MIYHRIAIFILCSCWAGQLWAQTIVQQEAILDTAQQTITIPYLIEDAGTPVVNGAHQYQLQLYYTQNQGASYTGPLTHTNGHIGKGILPGQKKIVWHYAKDTLPFTGRNVQFKISGSYQSSVLGLGKGSAAFYSLLLPGLGRKKVYQPTSIHRKFWFVPAVLTYGLVATGIVAKVASTNTYKQYQQATTASSAEDLFNTANQQQRIFVGALLAAGVIWLGDILWVAIKGNKNRKKQQRLIKKNQQMDQNFGIITSYDFNNRQPTLGVKVKF
;
A
#
# COMPACT_ATOMS: atom_id res chain seq x y z
N MET A 1 -35.08 -11.47 33.43
CA MET A 1 -34.11 -10.77 32.56
C MET A 1 -34.18 -11.44 31.19
N ILE A 2 -34.93 -10.86 30.25
CA ILE A 2 -35.25 -11.49 28.96
C ILE A 2 -34.19 -11.07 27.94
N TYR A 3 -33.30 -11.98 27.56
CA TYR A 3 -32.35 -11.75 26.47
C TYR A 3 -33.08 -11.95 25.14
N HIS A 4 -33.35 -10.87 24.40
CA HIS A 4 -33.81 -10.98 23.02
C HIS A 4 -32.60 -11.33 22.13
N ARG A 5 -32.68 -12.47 21.44
CA ARG A 5 -31.69 -12.90 20.45
C ARG A 5 -31.90 -12.10 19.15
N ILE A 6 -30.85 -11.45 18.68
CA ILE A 6 -30.85 -10.69 17.41
C ILE A 6 -30.04 -11.49 16.39
N ALA A 7 -30.71 -12.10 15.42
CA ALA A 7 -30.06 -12.74 14.27
C ALA A 7 -29.77 -11.69 13.18
N ILE A 8 -28.57 -11.74 12.60
CA ILE A 8 -28.08 -10.78 11.61
C ILE A 8 -27.58 -11.52 10.38
N PHE A 9 -28.14 -11.18 9.21
CA PHE A 9 -27.65 -11.62 7.89
C PHE A 9 -27.01 -10.43 7.17
N ILE A 10 -25.82 -10.62 6.59
CA ILE A 10 -25.13 -9.59 5.79
C ILE A 10 -24.99 -10.09 4.35
N LEU A 11 -25.57 -9.34 3.41
CA LEU A 11 -25.34 -9.44 1.97
C LEU A 11 -24.62 -8.17 1.51
N CYS A 12 -23.44 -8.34 0.91
CA CYS A 12 -22.67 -7.25 0.32
C CYS A 12 -22.72 -7.41 -1.20
N SER A 13 -23.48 -6.56 -1.89
CA SER A 13 -23.46 -6.48 -3.35
C SER A 13 -22.49 -5.37 -3.79
N CYS A 14 -21.57 -5.70 -4.69
CA CYS A 14 -20.75 -4.72 -5.42
C CYS A 14 -21.05 -4.86 -6.91
N TRP A 15 -21.37 -3.75 -7.57
CA TRP A 15 -21.60 -3.71 -9.01
C TRP A 15 -20.26 -3.59 -9.76
N ALA A 16 -20.19 -4.32 -10.88
CA ALA A 16 -19.17 -4.33 -11.93
C ALA A 16 -17.82 -5.01 -11.63
N GLY A 17 -17.63 -6.18 -12.25
CA GLY A 17 -16.32 -6.74 -12.63
C GLY A 17 -15.62 -7.58 -11.57
N GLN A 18 -15.86 -8.90 -11.60
CA GLN A 18 -15.11 -9.94 -10.87
C GLN A 18 -15.22 -9.84 -9.33
N LEU A 19 -16.37 -10.31 -8.85
CA LEU A 19 -16.81 -10.37 -7.45
C LEU A 19 -15.99 -11.35 -6.61
N TRP A 20 -14.92 -10.89 -5.97
CA TRP A 20 -14.50 -11.49 -4.71
C TRP A 20 -15.30 -10.80 -3.60
N ALA A 21 -16.44 -11.38 -3.23
CA ALA A 21 -17.23 -10.90 -2.10
C ALA A 21 -16.39 -11.06 -0.83
N GLN A 22 -16.09 -9.95 -0.15
CA GLN A 22 -15.40 -9.98 1.13
C GLN A 22 -16.40 -10.24 2.25
N THR A 23 -16.04 -11.16 3.14
CA THR A 23 -16.91 -11.56 4.25
C THR A 23 -16.57 -10.74 5.49
N ILE A 24 -17.39 -9.74 5.79
CA ILE A 24 -17.46 -9.18 7.14
C ILE A 24 -18.47 -10.04 7.90
N VAL A 25 -17.98 -10.88 8.80
CA VAL A 25 -18.85 -11.73 9.64
C VAL A 25 -19.14 -10.97 10.93
N GLN A 26 -20.36 -10.46 11.05
CA GLN A 26 -20.80 -9.80 12.27
C GLN A 26 -21.24 -10.84 13.32
N GLN A 27 -20.88 -10.59 14.57
CA GLN A 27 -21.30 -11.37 15.74
C GLN A 27 -22.45 -10.66 16.48
N GLU A 28 -23.03 -11.34 17.48
CA GLU A 28 -24.11 -10.77 18.28
C GLU A 28 -23.71 -9.45 18.94
N ALA A 29 -24.55 -8.42 18.78
CA ALA A 29 -24.32 -7.12 19.38
C ALA A 29 -24.70 -7.14 20.87
N ILE A 30 -23.91 -6.44 21.69
CA ILE A 30 -24.07 -6.39 23.14
C ILE A 30 -24.53 -4.98 23.51
N LEU A 31 -25.74 -4.88 24.09
CA LEU A 31 -26.31 -3.63 24.60
C LEU A 31 -25.87 -3.41 26.06
N ASP A 32 -25.29 -2.25 26.34
CA ASP A 32 -25.01 -1.76 27.69
C ASP A 32 -25.88 -0.51 27.93
N THR A 33 -26.99 -0.71 28.65
CA THR A 33 -27.95 0.35 28.96
C THR A 33 -27.42 1.35 29.99
N ALA A 34 -26.50 0.94 30.86
CA ALA A 34 -25.92 1.81 31.88
C ALA A 34 -24.95 2.82 31.25
N GLN A 35 -24.15 2.36 30.30
CA GLN A 35 -23.22 3.22 29.55
C GLN A 35 -23.84 3.86 28.31
N GLN A 36 -25.09 3.51 27.98
CA GLN A 36 -25.77 3.93 26.75
C GLN A 36 -24.98 3.61 25.48
N THR A 37 -24.42 2.40 25.43
CA THR A 37 -23.61 1.94 24.30
C THR A 37 -24.07 0.61 23.72
N ILE A 38 -23.79 0.41 22.44
CA ILE A 38 -23.94 -0.88 21.77
C ILE A 38 -22.58 -1.29 21.22
N THR A 39 -22.11 -2.44 21.66
CA THR A 39 -20.89 -3.10 21.19
C THR A 39 -21.23 -4.05 20.05
N ILE A 40 -20.53 -3.93 18.93
CA ILE A 40 -20.71 -4.76 17.73
C ILE A 40 -19.37 -5.45 17.44
N PRO A 41 -19.20 -6.72 17.83
CA PRO A 41 -18.05 -7.51 17.45
C PRO A 41 -18.21 -8.04 16.01
N TYR A 42 -17.12 -8.11 15.27
CA TYR A 42 -17.10 -8.61 13.89
C TYR A 42 -15.71 -9.12 13.49
N LEU A 43 -15.66 -9.92 12.44
CA LEU A 43 -14.44 -10.45 11.84
C LEU A 43 -14.31 -9.90 10.41
N ILE A 44 -13.12 -9.40 10.07
CA ILE A 44 -12.75 -9.07 8.69
C ILE A 44 -11.85 -10.19 8.17
N GLU A 45 -12.35 -10.95 7.21
CA GLU A 45 -11.54 -11.91 6.46
C GLU A 45 -10.88 -11.22 5.26
N ASP A 46 -9.56 -11.36 5.10
CA ASP A 46 -8.85 -10.75 3.98
C ASP A 46 -9.05 -11.58 2.70
N ALA A 47 -10.26 -11.52 2.14
CA ALA A 47 -10.68 -12.28 0.95
C ALA A 47 -10.55 -11.47 -0.36
N GLY A 48 -9.89 -10.30 -0.33
CA GLY A 48 -9.61 -9.55 -1.55
C GLY A 48 -8.64 -10.28 -2.48
N THR A 49 -8.51 -9.80 -3.73
CA THR A 49 -7.56 -10.39 -4.68
C THR A 49 -6.17 -10.51 -4.05
N PRO A 50 -5.45 -11.63 -4.23
CA PRO A 50 -4.16 -11.84 -3.58
C PRO A 50 -3.24 -10.65 -3.81
N VAL A 51 -2.97 -9.86 -2.77
CA VAL A 51 -1.99 -8.78 -2.88
C VAL A 51 -0.63 -9.43 -2.82
N VAL A 52 0.09 -9.38 -3.95
CA VAL A 52 1.48 -9.84 -4.03
C VAL A 52 2.27 -9.16 -2.92
N ASN A 53 2.58 -9.93 -1.88
CA ASN A 53 3.24 -9.47 -0.66
C ASN A 53 2.52 -8.32 0.07
N GLY A 54 1.21 -8.39 0.31
CA GLY A 54 0.53 -7.44 1.21
C GLY A 54 -0.79 -7.93 1.80
N ALA A 55 -1.43 -7.06 2.56
CA ALA A 55 -2.80 -7.21 3.05
C ALA A 55 -3.64 -6.03 2.53
N HIS A 56 -4.96 -6.12 2.62
CA HIS A 56 -5.81 -4.95 2.41
C HIS A 56 -5.92 -4.11 3.68
N GLN A 57 -6.24 -2.83 3.49
CA GLN A 57 -6.73 -1.97 4.57
C GLN A 57 -8.12 -1.47 4.20
N TYR A 58 -8.95 -1.30 5.22
CA TYR A 58 -10.38 -1.08 5.08
C TYR A 58 -10.75 0.33 5.55
N GLN A 59 -11.75 0.91 4.90
CA GLN A 59 -12.46 2.09 5.34
C GLN A 59 -13.88 1.67 5.71
N LEU A 60 -14.17 1.61 7.01
CA LEU A 60 -15.42 1.08 7.54
C LEU A 60 -16.37 2.19 8.01
N GLN A 61 -17.66 1.96 7.81
CA GLN A 61 -18.76 2.81 8.25
C GLN A 61 -19.86 1.93 8.84
N LEU A 62 -20.55 2.43 9.87
CA LEU A 62 -21.59 1.69 10.58
C LEU A 62 -22.95 2.32 10.30
N TYR A 63 -23.93 1.46 10.05
CA TYR A 63 -25.33 1.80 9.83
C TYR A 63 -26.20 0.90 10.70
N TYR A 64 -27.42 1.33 10.99
CA TYR A 64 -28.43 0.52 11.67
C TYR A 64 -29.78 0.59 10.95
N THR A 65 -30.65 -0.35 11.24
CA THR A 65 -32.05 -0.39 10.77
C THR A 65 -32.95 -0.78 11.92
N GLN A 66 -34.20 -0.29 11.90
CA GLN A 66 -35.24 -0.65 12.86
C GLN A 66 -36.50 -1.23 12.17
N ASN A 67 -36.45 -1.35 10.84
CA ASN A 67 -37.52 -1.84 10.00
C ASN A 67 -37.10 -3.12 9.24
N GLN A 68 -36.42 -4.03 9.96
CA GLN A 68 -36.00 -5.34 9.45
C GLN A 68 -35.17 -5.26 8.16
N GLY A 69 -34.34 -4.23 8.01
CA GLY A 69 -33.47 -4.06 6.85
C GLY A 69 -34.10 -3.36 5.65
N ALA A 70 -35.36 -2.92 5.73
CA ALA A 70 -35.99 -2.17 4.63
C ALA A 70 -35.29 -0.82 4.36
N SER A 71 -34.77 -0.15 5.39
CA SER A 71 -33.91 1.03 5.24
C SER A 71 -32.82 1.08 6.31
N TYR A 72 -31.65 1.58 5.93
CA TYR A 72 -30.51 1.76 6.84
C TYR A 72 -30.28 3.25 7.12
N THR A 73 -30.19 3.59 8.40
CA THR A 73 -29.86 4.92 8.90
C THR A 73 -28.37 4.99 9.22
N GLY A 74 -27.70 6.06 8.78
CA GLY A 74 -26.28 6.29 8.98
C GLY A 74 -25.64 7.09 7.83
N PRO A 75 -24.29 7.20 7.80
CA PRO A 75 -23.34 6.57 8.71
C PRO A 75 -23.43 7.14 10.13
N LEU A 76 -23.32 6.27 11.13
CA LEU A 76 -23.33 6.66 12.54
C LEU A 76 -22.09 7.47 12.90
N THR A 77 -22.28 8.56 13.64
CA THR A 77 -21.23 9.57 13.89
C THR A 77 -20.55 9.40 15.25
N HIS A 78 -21.29 8.94 16.27
CA HIS A 78 -20.79 8.77 17.62
C HIS A 78 -20.31 7.34 17.87
N THR A 79 -19.32 6.92 17.07
CA THR A 79 -18.77 5.56 17.10
C THR A 79 -17.29 5.57 17.48
N ASN A 80 -16.91 4.59 18.30
CA ASN A 80 -15.52 4.33 18.70
C ASN A 80 -15.10 2.92 18.28
N GLY A 81 -13.80 2.67 18.24
CA GLY A 81 -13.23 1.36 17.89
C GLY A 81 -12.76 1.27 16.47
N HIS A 82 -12.95 0.11 15.86
CA HIS A 82 -12.35 -0.27 14.58
C HIS A 82 -13.13 0.29 13.39
N ILE A 83 -13.39 1.59 13.37
CA ILE A 83 -14.16 2.27 12.32
C ILE A 83 -13.34 3.34 11.61
N GLY A 84 -13.74 3.72 10.39
CA GLY A 84 -13.02 4.70 9.56
C GLY A 84 -11.87 4.07 8.77
N LYS A 85 -10.86 4.87 8.42
CA LYS A 85 -9.79 4.49 7.48
C LYS A 85 -8.66 3.71 8.14
N GLY A 86 -8.07 2.77 7.40
CA GLY A 86 -6.84 2.07 7.79
C GLY A 86 -7.07 0.98 8.83
N ILE A 87 -8.24 0.34 8.78
CA ILE A 87 -8.54 -0.83 9.59
C ILE A 87 -7.93 -2.05 8.91
N LEU A 88 -7.27 -2.91 9.69
CA LEU A 88 -6.66 -4.13 9.18
C LEU A 88 -7.55 -5.36 9.44
N PRO A 89 -7.36 -6.47 8.69
CA PRO A 89 -8.07 -7.73 8.90
C PRO A 89 -7.97 -8.30 10.32
N GLY A 90 -8.87 -9.23 10.65
CA GLY A 90 -8.92 -9.93 11.94
C GLY A 90 -10.16 -9.61 12.77
N GLN A 91 -10.15 -10.03 14.03
CA GLN A 91 -11.23 -9.75 14.98
C GLN A 91 -11.24 -8.27 15.34
N LYS A 92 -12.43 -7.67 15.32
CA LYS A 92 -12.63 -6.23 15.45
C LYS A 92 -13.92 -5.95 16.23
N LYS A 93 -14.02 -4.71 16.70
CA LYS A 93 -15.14 -4.24 17.54
C LYS A 93 -15.40 -2.77 17.27
N ILE A 94 -16.67 -2.42 17.09
CA ILE A 94 -17.18 -1.03 17.06
C ILE A 94 -18.07 -0.84 18.28
N VAL A 95 -17.99 0.33 18.91
CA VAL A 95 -18.87 0.74 20.01
C VAL A 95 -19.60 1.99 19.59
N TRP A 96 -20.92 1.93 19.53
CA TRP A 96 -21.78 3.06 19.21
C TRP A 96 -22.39 3.64 20.49
N HIS A 97 -22.29 4.96 20.65
CA HIS A 97 -22.89 5.71 21.75
C HIS A 97 -24.23 6.28 21.31
N TYR A 98 -25.28 5.46 21.36
CA TYR A 98 -26.57 5.79 20.76
C TYR A 98 -27.24 7.02 21.37
N ALA A 99 -27.02 7.30 22.65
CA ALA A 99 -27.60 8.46 23.32
C ALA A 99 -26.98 9.81 22.91
N LYS A 100 -25.80 9.78 22.26
CA LYS A 100 -25.10 10.97 21.78
C LYS A 100 -25.41 11.27 20.32
N ASP A 101 -25.98 10.31 19.59
CA ASP A 101 -26.36 10.51 18.20
C ASP A 101 -27.69 11.28 18.13
N THR A 102 -27.83 12.16 17.14
CA THR A 102 -29.07 12.92 16.92
C THR A 102 -30.13 12.11 16.15
N LEU A 103 -29.82 10.84 15.86
CA LEU A 103 -30.64 9.96 15.03
C LEU A 103 -31.73 9.29 15.89
N PRO A 104 -32.96 9.14 15.36
CA PRO A 104 -34.04 8.51 16.10
C PRO A 104 -33.70 7.04 16.38
N PHE A 105 -33.58 6.69 17.65
CA PHE A 105 -33.24 5.34 18.10
C PHE A 105 -34.27 4.86 19.14
N THR A 106 -35.12 3.92 18.75
CA THR A 106 -36.17 3.39 19.66
C THR A 106 -35.77 2.12 20.41
N GLY A 107 -34.61 1.53 20.09
CA GLY A 107 -34.11 0.29 20.70
C GLY A 107 -34.85 -0.99 20.30
N ARG A 108 -35.92 -0.90 19.48
CA ARG A 108 -36.69 -2.06 19.00
C ARG A 108 -36.22 -2.51 17.62
N ASN A 109 -36.17 -3.84 17.41
CA ASN A 109 -35.86 -4.50 16.13
C ASN A 109 -34.59 -3.96 15.44
N VAL A 110 -33.55 -3.68 16.22
CA VAL A 110 -32.32 -3.07 15.72
C VAL A 110 -31.45 -4.12 15.05
N GLN A 111 -31.06 -3.87 13.80
CA GLN A 111 -30.00 -4.62 13.12
C GLN A 111 -28.91 -3.66 12.66
N PHE A 112 -27.69 -4.16 12.52
CA PHE A 112 -26.55 -3.35 12.09
C PHE A 112 -26.02 -3.83 10.75
N LYS A 113 -25.46 -2.88 10.00
CA LYS A 113 -24.72 -3.14 8.77
C LYS A 113 -23.40 -2.39 8.83
N ILE A 114 -22.31 -3.13 8.71
CA ILE A 114 -20.98 -2.58 8.53
C ILE A 114 -20.73 -2.52 7.03
N SER A 115 -20.63 -1.31 6.49
CA SER A 115 -20.22 -1.09 5.11
C SER A 115 -18.73 -0.77 5.08
N GLY A 116 -18.02 -1.33 4.11
CA GLY A 116 -16.58 -1.14 3.98
C GLY A 116 -16.15 -1.08 2.54
N SER A 117 -15.21 -0.19 2.24
CA SER A 117 -14.38 -0.28 1.03
C SER A 117 -12.95 -0.66 1.41
N TYR A 118 -12.23 -1.29 0.49
CA TYR A 118 -10.87 -1.74 0.72
C TYR A 118 -9.91 -1.18 -0.32
N GLN A 119 -8.64 -1.11 0.06
CA GLN A 119 -7.54 -0.76 -0.84
C GLN A 119 -6.29 -1.53 -0.42
N SER A 120 -5.33 -1.69 -1.34
CA SER A 120 -4.05 -2.30 -1.00
C SER A 120 -3.38 -1.54 0.14
N SER A 121 -2.94 -2.26 1.15
CA SER A 121 -2.20 -1.68 2.27
C SER A 121 -0.77 -1.33 1.86
N VAL A 122 -0.10 -0.56 2.71
CA VAL A 122 1.36 -0.43 2.69
C VAL A 122 2.05 -1.65 3.30
N LEU A 123 1.31 -2.53 3.98
CA LEU A 123 1.83 -3.77 4.56
C LEU A 123 2.42 -4.67 3.48
N GLY A 124 3.60 -5.23 3.78
CA GLY A 124 4.35 -6.12 2.90
C GLY A 124 5.03 -5.44 1.70
N LEU A 125 4.82 -4.14 1.48
CA LEU A 125 5.70 -3.37 0.59
C LEU A 125 7.14 -3.37 1.13
N GLY A 126 8.10 -3.40 0.21
CA GLY A 126 9.52 -3.38 0.49
C GLY A 126 9.95 -2.15 1.31
N LYS A 127 10.97 -2.38 2.15
CA LYS A 127 11.64 -1.37 2.99
C LYS A 127 12.82 -0.76 2.23
N GLY A 128 13.60 0.10 2.88
CA GLY A 128 14.79 0.73 2.27
C GLY A 128 15.80 -0.26 1.68
N SER A 129 15.89 -1.48 2.24
CA SER A 129 16.75 -2.56 1.70
C SER A 129 16.39 -3.00 0.28
N ALA A 130 15.19 -2.68 -0.21
CA ALA A 130 14.82 -2.92 -1.59
C ALA A 130 15.67 -2.12 -2.60
N ALA A 131 16.39 -1.09 -2.14
CA ALA A 131 17.35 -0.36 -2.96
C ALA A 131 18.49 -1.24 -3.47
N PHE A 132 18.83 -2.34 -2.78
CA PHE A 132 19.82 -3.30 -3.24
C PHE A 132 19.42 -3.94 -4.59
N TYR A 133 18.13 -4.15 -4.83
CA TYR A 133 17.67 -4.61 -6.14
C TYR A 133 17.94 -3.58 -7.24
N SER A 134 17.74 -2.29 -6.95
CA SER A 134 18.07 -1.20 -7.88
C SER A 134 19.57 -1.00 -8.08
N LEU A 135 20.38 -1.39 -7.08
CA LEU A 135 21.84 -1.40 -7.20
C LEU A 135 22.30 -2.44 -8.22
N LEU A 136 21.68 -3.64 -8.22
CA LEU A 136 21.98 -4.68 -9.20
C LEU A 136 21.44 -4.35 -10.59
N LEU A 137 20.20 -3.84 -10.66
CA LEU A 137 19.52 -3.55 -11.92
C LEU A 137 18.66 -2.30 -11.74
N PRO A 138 18.94 -1.19 -12.45
CA PRO A 138 18.17 0.04 -12.32
C PRO A 138 16.66 -0.20 -12.47
N GLY A 139 15.88 0.29 -11.51
CA GLY A 139 14.42 0.17 -11.50
C GLY A 139 13.87 -1.11 -10.88
N LEU A 140 14.67 -2.16 -10.66
CA LEU A 140 14.18 -3.43 -10.11
C LEU A 140 13.60 -3.28 -8.69
N GLY A 141 14.18 -2.41 -7.87
CA GLY A 141 13.69 -2.11 -6.52
C GLY A 141 12.27 -1.52 -6.49
N ARG A 142 11.82 -0.89 -7.59
CA ARG A 142 10.46 -0.34 -7.72
C ARG A 142 9.38 -1.41 -7.60
N LYS A 143 9.65 -2.64 -8.06
CA LYS A 143 8.71 -3.77 -7.93
C LYS A 143 8.37 -4.11 -6.49
N LYS A 144 9.29 -3.80 -5.56
CA LYS A 144 9.13 -4.10 -4.14
C LYS A 144 8.50 -2.95 -3.37
N VAL A 145 8.85 -1.70 -3.67
CA VAL A 145 8.41 -0.53 -2.87
C VAL A 145 7.09 0.12 -3.36
N TYR A 146 6.56 -0.29 -4.51
CA TYR A 146 5.30 0.24 -5.05
C TYR A 146 4.18 -0.81 -5.09
N GLN A 147 2.95 -0.34 -4.92
CA GLN A 147 1.75 -1.16 -5.03
C GLN A 147 1.54 -1.67 -6.47
N PRO A 148 0.87 -2.82 -6.66
CA PRO A 148 0.64 -3.40 -7.99
C PRO A 148 -0.01 -2.43 -9.00
N THR A 149 -0.89 -1.56 -8.52
CA THR A 149 -1.62 -0.56 -9.32
C THR A 149 -0.79 0.67 -9.70
N SER A 150 0.40 0.84 -9.10
CA SER A 150 1.22 2.04 -9.33
C SER A 150 1.94 1.98 -10.67
N ILE A 151 1.88 3.08 -11.42
CA ILE A 151 2.60 3.27 -12.69
C ILE A 151 4.10 2.99 -12.57
N HIS A 152 4.74 3.41 -11.47
CA HIS A 152 6.16 3.17 -11.22
C HIS A 152 6.54 1.68 -11.07
N ARG A 153 5.59 0.82 -10.65
CA ARG A 153 5.79 -0.63 -10.60
C ARG A 153 5.57 -1.25 -11.96
N LYS A 154 4.56 -0.80 -12.71
CA LYS A 154 4.29 -1.28 -14.07
C LYS A 154 5.48 -1.00 -15.00
N PHE A 155 6.02 0.21 -14.93
CA PHE A 155 7.17 0.67 -15.72
C PHE A 155 8.49 0.60 -14.92
N TRP A 156 8.67 -0.48 -14.16
CA TRP A 156 9.89 -0.69 -13.36
C TRP A 156 11.16 -0.79 -14.23
N PHE A 157 11.03 -1.21 -15.49
CA PHE A 157 12.14 -1.44 -16.42
C PHE A 157 12.67 -0.17 -17.10
N VAL A 158 11.91 0.94 -17.06
CA VAL A 158 12.29 2.18 -17.77
C VAL A 158 13.67 2.71 -17.37
N PRO A 159 14.06 2.76 -16.07
CA PRO A 159 15.41 3.18 -15.70
C PRO A 159 16.50 2.26 -16.27
N ALA A 160 16.28 0.95 -16.32
CA ALA A 160 17.24 0.01 -16.89
C ALA A 160 17.44 0.26 -18.39
N VAL A 161 16.35 0.39 -19.15
CA VAL A 161 16.42 0.66 -20.60
C VAL A 161 17.16 1.96 -20.88
N LEU A 162 16.85 3.04 -20.15
CA LEU A 162 17.53 4.32 -20.32
C LEU A 162 19.02 4.26 -19.95
N THR A 163 19.33 3.64 -18.81
CA THR A 163 20.72 3.54 -18.32
C THR A 163 21.56 2.73 -19.28
N TYR A 164 21.10 1.54 -19.68
CA TYR A 164 21.86 0.69 -20.60
C TYR A 164 21.91 1.24 -22.01
N GLY A 165 20.86 1.93 -22.47
CA GLY A 165 20.89 2.65 -23.75
C GLY A 165 22.00 3.69 -23.77
N LEU A 166 22.11 4.52 -22.72
CA LEU A 166 23.17 5.52 -22.60
C LEU A 166 24.57 4.91 -22.47
N VAL A 167 24.71 3.82 -21.70
CA VAL A 167 25.99 3.09 -21.62
C VAL A 167 26.40 2.56 -22.98
N ALA A 168 25.48 1.95 -23.73
CA ALA A 168 25.75 1.45 -25.07
C ALA A 168 26.13 2.60 -26.04
N THR A 169 25.39 3.71 -26.03
CA THR A 169 25.74 4.91 -26.80
C THR A 169 27.12 5.43 -26.44
N GLY A 170 27.46 5.47 -25.15
CA GLY A 170 28.78 5.86 -24.69
C GLY A 170 29.87 4.95 -25.25
N ILE A 171 29.73 3.64 -25.12
CA ILE A 171 30.70 2.65 -25.64
C ILE A 171 30.91 2.84 -27.14
N VAL A 172 29.84 2.95 -27.93
CA VAL A 172 29.92 3.19 -29.38
C VAL A 172 30.65 4.50 -29.68
N ALA A 173 30.31 5.58 -28.99
CA ALA A 173 30.97 6.88 -29.15
C ALA A 173 32.46 6.82 -28.79
N LYS A 174 32.85 6.04 -27.79
CA LYS A 174 34.26 5.87 -27.41
C LYS A 174 35.06 5.11 -28.47
N VAL A 175 34.49 4.04 -29.01
CA VAL A 175 35.10 3.27 -30.10
C VAL A 175 35.25 4.15 -31.34
N ALA A 176 34.20 4.87 -31.72
CA ALA A 176 34.23 5.82 -32.83
C ALA A 176 35.32 6.89 -32.63
N SER A 177 35.34 7.54 -31.45
CA SER A 177 36.32 8.59 -31.11
C SER A 177 37.75 8.08 -31.24
N THR A 178 38.02 6.86 -30.77
CA THR A 178 39.34 6.25 -30.84
C THR A 178 39.75 5.95 -32.29
N ASN A 179 38.82 5.47 -33.12
CA ASN A 179 39.08 5.17 -34.52
C ASN A 179 39.30 6.45 -35.34
N THR A 180 38.45 7.46 -35.16
CA THR A 180 38.61 8.77 -35.82
C THR A 180 39.89 9.47 -35.38
N TYR A 181 40.30 9.33 -34.11
CA TYR A 181 41.57 9.87 -33.64
C TYR A 181 42.79 9.16 -34.28
N LYS A 182 42.72 7.84 -34.51
CA LYS A 182 43.75 7.13 -35.28
C LYS A 182 43.82 7.60 -36.73
N GLN A 183 42.69 7.90 -37.36
CA GLN A 183 42.65 8.48 -38.71
C GLN A 183 43.27 9.88 -38.73
N TYR A 184 42.99 10.71 -37.72
CA TYR A 184 43.62 12.02 -37.55
C TYR A 184 45.15 11.91 -37.53
N GLN A 185 45.71 10.92 -36.82
CA GLN A 185 47.17 10.69 -36.77
C GLN A 185 47.78 10.27 -38.13
N GLN A 186 46.95 9.82 -39.07
CA GLN A 186 47.38 9.36 -40.40
C GLN A 186 47.05 10.38 -41.50
N ALA A 187 46.42 11.51 -41.17
CA ALA A 187 46.00 12.50 -42.13
C ALA A 187 47.19 13.23 -42.76
N THR A 188 47.17 13.38 -44.09
CA THR A 188 48.25 14.02 -44.86
C THR A 188 47.99 15.50 -45.15
N THR A 189 46.77 15.98 -44.93
CA THR A 189 46.38 17.38 -45.19
C THR A 189 45.90 18.05 -43.91
N ALA A 190 46.22 19.33 -43.73
CA ALA A 190 45.84 20.09 -42.54
C ALA A 190 44.31 20.18 -42.35
N SER A 191 43.56 20.39 -43.45
CA SER A 191 42.10 20.46 -43.39
C SER A 191 41.47 19.15 -42.90
N SER A 192 41.91 18.00 -43.44
CA SER A 192 41.36 16.71 -43.01
C SER A 192 41.73 16.37 -41.57
N ALA A 193 42.95 16.75 -41.14
CA ALA A 193 43.39 16.57 -39.77
C ALA A 193 42.50 17.34 -38.79
N GLU A 194 42.19 18.60 -39.08
CA GLU A 194 41.33 19.44 -38.23
C GLU A 194 39.91 18.86 -38.11
N ASP A 195 39.30 18.44 -39.22
CA ASP A 195 37.95 17.85 -39.22
C ASP A 195 37.88 16.55 -38.42
N LEU A 196 38.86 15.66 -38.60
CA LEU A 196 38.96 14.40 -37.87
C LEU A 196 39.18 14.63 -36.38
N PHE A 197 40.05 15.59 -36.02
CA PHE A 197 40.30 15.95 -34.62
C PHE A 197 39.03 16.48 -33.94
N ASN A 198 38.31 17.40 -34.58
CA ASN A 198 37.07 17.96 -34.06
C ASN A 198 35.98 16.90 -33.91
N THR A 199 35.86 16.01 -34.89
CA THR A 199 34.92 14.88 -34.85
C THR A 199 35.25 13.91 -33.70
N ALA A 200 36.53 13.54 -33.54
CA ALA A 200 36.98 12.66 -32.46
C ALA A 200 36.70 13.28 -31.08
N ASN A 201 36.90 14.60 -30.93
CA ASN A 201 36.60 15.35 -29.72
C ASN A 201 35.09 15.40 -29.43
N GLN A 202 34.26 15.63 -30.45
CA GLN A 202 32.80 15.62 -30.28
C GLN A 202 32.31 14.24 -29.82
N GLN A 203 32.79 13.16 -30.42
CA GLN A 203 32.45 11.78 -30.03
C GLN A 203 32.92 11.46 -28.60
N GLN A 204 34.10 11.95 -28.20
CA GLN A 204 34.59 11.81 -26.82
C GLN A 204 33.68 12.55 -25.82
N ARG A 205 33.17 13.75 -26.18
CA ARG A 205 32.18 14.47 -25.34
C ARG A 205 30.87 13.71 -25.23
N ILE A 206 30.38 13.11 -26.31
CA ILE A 206 29.19 12.24 -26.30
C ILE A 206 29.41 11.05 -25.35
N PHE A 207 30.56 10.39 -25.43
CA PHE A 207 30.91 9.29 -24.52
C PHE A 207 30.83 9.71 -23.04
N VAL A 208 31.52 10.79 -22.68
CA VAL A 208 31.55 11.28 -21.29
C VAL A 208 30.14 11.70 -20.84
N GLY A 209 29.43 12.46 -21.68
CA GLY A 209 28.07 12.91 -21.37
C GLY A 209 27.09 11.75 -21.18
N ALA A 210 27.16 10.74 -22.05
CA ALA A 210 26.30 9.56 -21.96
C ALA A 210 26.57 8.75 -20.69
N LEU A 211 27.84 8.50 -20.34
CA LEU A 211 28.19 7.78 -19.11
C LEU A 211 27.79 8.54 -17.84
N LEU A 212 28.01 9.86 -17.81
CA LEU A 212 27.58 10.69 -16.67
C LEU A 212 26.06 10.66 -16.51
N ALA A 213 25.32 10.81 -17.60
CA ALA A 213 23.86 10.73 -17.58
C ALA A 213 23.38 9.35 -17.10
N ALA A 214 23.99 8.27 -17.58
CA ALA A 214 23.68 6.92 -17.12
C ALA A 214 23.93 6.74 -15.61
N GLY A 215 25.07 7.23 -15.11
CA GLY A 215 25.41 7.20 -13.69
C GLY A 215 24.41 7.96 -12.82
N VAL A 216 23.99 9.16 -13.26
CA VAL A 216 22.99 9.98 -12.55
C VAL A 216 21.64 9.27 -12.50
N ILE A 217 21.18 8.69 -13.61
CA ILE A 217 19.90 7.95 -13.66
C ILE A 217 19.95 6.74 -12.72
N TRP A 218 21.05 5.98 -12.74
CA TRP A 218 21.20 4.79 -11.91
C TRP A 218 21.22 5.14 -10.42
N LEU A 219 22.08 6.07 -10.00
CA LEU A 219 22.16 6.52 -8.61
C LEU A 219 20.84 7.15 -8.14
N GLY A 220 20.20 7.95 -8.98
CA GLY A 220 18.89 8.54 -8.72
C GLY A 220 17.83 7.48 -8.43
N ASP A 221 17.80 6.39 -9.19
CA ASP A 221 16.85 5.30 -8.96
C ASP A 221 17.09 4.59 -7.61
N ILE A 222 18.35 4.29 -7.27
CA ILE A 222 18.73 3.66 -6.00
C ILE A 222 18.27 4.51 -4.82
N LEU A 223 18.59 5.81 -4.84
CA LEU A 223 18.21 6.76 -3.80
C LEU A 223 16.69 6.87 -3.68
N TRP A 224 15.98 6.94 -4.80
CA TRP A 224 14.53 7.04 -4.81
C TRP A 224 13.86 5.82 -4.18
N VAL A 225 14.32 4.61 -4.52
CA VAL A 225 13.82 3.36 -3.92
C VAL A 225 14.13 3.32 -2.42
N ALA A 226 15.33 3.73 -1.99
CA ALA A 226 15.69 3.78 -0.57
C ALA A 226 14.76 4.72 0.22
N ILE A 227 14.54 5.94 -0.29
CA ILE A 227 13.66 6.94 0.33
C ILE A 227 12.22 6.43 0.39
N LYS A 228 11.70 5.88 -0.71
CA LYS A 228 10.34 5.34 -0.78
C LYS A 228 10.17 4.16 0.18
N GLY A 229 11.12 3.23 0.21
CA GLY A 229 11.12 2.08 1.11
C GLY A 229 11.12 2.49 2.59
N ASN A 230 11.87 3.54 2.95
CA ASN A 230 11.86 4.09 4.30
C ASN A 230 10.53 4.78 4.65
N LYS A 231 9.93 5.50 3.70
CA LYS A 231 8.57 6.06 3.86
C LYS A 231 7.54 4.95 4.06
N ASN A 232 7.63 3.84 3.31
CA ASN A 232 6.75 2.69 3.48
C ASN A 232 6.90 2.06 4.87
N ARG A 233 8.13 1.85 5.36
CA ARG A 233 8.39 1.34 6.72
C ARG A 233 7.70 2.19 7.78
N LYS A 234 7.83 3.53 7.71
CA LYS A 234 7.17 4.45 8.64
C LYS A 234 5.63 4.34 8.57
N LYS A 235 5.07 4.25 7.36
CA LYS A 235 3.61 4.08 7.17
C LYS A 235 3.11 2.75 7.69
N GLN A 236 3.85 1.65 7.47
CA GLN A 236 3.53 0.32 8.03
C GLN A 236 3.50 0.38 9.55
N GLN A 237 4.54 0.93 10.18
CA GLN A 237 4.62 1.06 11.64
C GLN A 237 3.46 1.88 12.21
N ARG A 238 3.10 3.01 11.57
CA ARG A 238 1.95 3.83 11.98
C ARG A 238 0.64 3.06 11.87
N LEU A 239 0.43 2.34 10.78
CA LEU A 239 -0.79 1.57 10.55
C LEU A 239 -0.94 0.42 11.56
N ILE A 240 0.15 -0.32 11.81
CA ILE A 240 0.19 -1.39 12.81
C ILE A 240 -0.05 -0.82 14.20
N LYS A 241 0.68 0.23 14.59
CA LYS A 241 0.53 0.86 15.91
C LYS A 241 -0.90 1.38 16.13
N LYS A 242 -1.51 1.99 15.11
CA LYS A 242 -2.91 2.43 15.17
C LYS A 242 -3.86 1.25 15.44
N ASN A 243 -3.71 0.14 14.72
CA ASN A 243 -4.57 -1.03 14.91
C ASN A 243 -4.33 -1.68 16.28
N GLN A 244 -3.08 -1.82 16.73
CA GLN A 244 -2.76 -2.31 18.07
C GLN A 244 -3.34 -1.45 19.19
N GLN A 245 -3.33 -0.12 19.04
CA GLN A 245 -3.96 0.78 20.00
C GLN A 245 -5.47 0.60 20.05
N MET A 246 -6.12 0.41 18.90
CA MET A 246 -7.55 0.09 18.86
C MET A 246 -7.82 -1.29 19.50
N ASP A 247 -7.05 -2.33 19.16
CA ASP A 247 -7.21 -3.66 19.75
C ASP A 247 -7.08 -3.60 21.29
N GLN A 248 -6.10 -2.85 21.82
CA GLN A 248 -5.88 -2.64 23.25
C GLN A 248 -7.03 -1.89 23.95
N ASN A 249 -7.51 -0.80 23.34
CA ASN A 249 -8.59 0.00 23.92
C ASN A 249 -9.91 -0.78 24.02
N PHE A 250 -10.09 -1.80 23.16
CA PHE A 250 -11.33 -2.58 23.10
C PHE A 250 -11.19 -4.01 23.63
N GLY A 251 -10.06 -4.33 24.28
CA GLY A 251 -9.86 -5.62 24.96
C GLY A 251 -9.75 -6.81 24.02
N ILE A 252 -9.36 -6.60 22.75
CA ILE A 252 -9.13 -7.69 21.80
C ILE A 252 -7.78 -8.31 22.12
N ILE A 253 -7.80 -9.55 22.62
CA ILE A 253 -6.63 -10.28 23.13
C ILE A 253 -5.86 -10.98 21.99
N THR A 254 -6.53 -11.24 20.87
CA THR A 254 -5.96 -11.83 19.66
C THR A 254 -5.35 -10.72 18.79
N SER A 255 -4.05 -10.47 18.93
CA SER A 255 -3.37 -9.56 18.01
C SER A 255 -3.13 -10.26 16.68
N TYR A 256 -3.47 -9.64 15.55
CA TYR A 256 -3.06 -10.18 14.25
C TYR A 256 -1.59 -9.81 14.01
N ASP A 257 -0.71 -10.81 13.83
CA ASP A 257 0.67 -10.59 13.42
C ASP A 257 0.70 -10.29 11.92
N PHE A 258 0.80 -9.00 11.60
CA PHE A 258 0.84 -8.52 10.22
C PHE A 258 2.12 -8.90 9.46
N ASN A 259 3.18 -9.35 10.15
CA ASN A 259 4.38 -9.86 9.48
C ASN A 259 4.18 -11.30 9.01
N ASN A 260 3.61 -12.15 9.87
CA ASN A 260 3.40 -13.57 9.60
C ASN A 260 1.99 -13.90 9.07
N ARG A 261 1.10 -12.90 8.98
CA ARG A 261 -0.30 -13.01 8.55
C ARG A 261 -1.11 -14.02 9.35
N GLN A 262 -0.77 -14.14 10.63
CA GLN A 262 -1.40 -15.11 11.52
C GLN A 262 -2.00 -14.41 12.73
N PRO A 263 -3.16 -14.87 13.22
CA PRO A 263 -3.61 -14.48 14.54
C PRO A 263 -2.57 -14.96 15.56
N THR A 264 -2.06 -14.05 16.37
CA THR A 264 -1.24 -14.38 17.54
C THR A 264 -2.12 -14.39 18.78
N LEU A 265 -2.13 -15.51 19.49
CA LEU A 265 -2.70 -15.60 20.82
C LEU A 265 -1.69 -14.96 21.78
N GLY A 266 -1.89 -13.68 22.09
CA GLY A 266 -1.15 -13.03 23.16
C GLY A 266 -1.94 -13.16 24.45
N VAL A 267 -1.39 -13.79 25.49
CA VAL A 267 -1.94 -13.66 26.84
C VAL A 267 -1.53 -12.28 27.36
N LYS A 268 -2.48 -11.36 27.53
CA LYS A 268 -2.20 -10.03 28.10
C LYS A 268 -2.82 -9.94 29.49
N VAL A 269 -1.98 -10.13 30.51
CA VAL A 269 -2.35 -9.92 31.91
C VAL A 269 -2.37 -8.40 32.15
N LYS A 270 -3.54 -7.84 32.50
CA LYS A 270 -3.64 -6.49 33.05
C LYS A 270 -3.27 -6.61 34.54
N PHE A 271 -2.19 -5.97 34.94
CA PHE A 271 -1.92 -5.64 36.33
C PHE A 271 -2.50 -4.26 36.63
#